data_AF-A0AAV4V8R0-F1
#
_entry.id   AF-A0AAV4V8R0-F1
#
_cell.length_a   1.000
_cell.length_b   1.000
_cell.length_c   1.000
_cell.angle_alpha   90.00
_cell.angle_beta   90.00
_cell.angle_gamma   90.00
#
_symmetry.space_group_name_H-M   'P 1'
#
loop_
_entity.id
_entity.type
_entity.pdbx_description
1 polymer ?
#
loop_
_entity_poly.entity_id
_entity_poly.type
_entity_poly.pdbx_seq_one_letter_code
_entity_poly.pdbx_strand_id
1 'polypeptide(L)'
;MQRTETAEFDDNTGVEDRVQYHSLHLRAVGSDASEAGGPDASEAGGPDASEAGGPDASEAGGPDISEAGGPDISEAGGPDISEAGGPDISEAGGPDISEAGGPDISEAGGPDISEAGGPDISEAGGPDISETGGPDISETGGPDISEAGGPDISEAGGPDISEAGGPDISEVGGFDISEVVRFETKVV
;
A
#
# COMPACT_ATOMS: atom_id res chain seq x y z
N MET A 1 30.07 -22.01 -31.84
CA MET A 1 29.34 -20.73 -32.04
C MET A 1 28.39 -20.64 -30.86
N GLN A 2 28.45 -19.69 -29.94
CA GLN A 2 29.22 -18.44 -29.84
C GLN A 2 29.84 -18.34 -28.42
N ARG A 3 30.80 -17.42 -28.29
CA ARG A 3 31.82 -17.32 -27.22
C ARG A 3 31.24 -16.92 -25.87
N THR A 4 31.74 -17.55 -24.80
CA THR A 4 31.85 -16.98 -23.46
C THR A 4 33.11 -16.12 -23.40
N GLU A 5 32.97 -14.82 -23.16
CA GLU A 5 34.08 -13.95 -22.78
C GLU A 5 33.81 -13.43 -21.37
N THR A 6 34.55 -13.98 -20.41
CA THR A 6 34.76 -13.45 -19.07
C THR A 6 35.57 -12.17 -19.18
N ALA A 7 35.05 -11.05 -18.67
CA ALA A 7 35.81 -9.81 -18.51
C ALA A 7 36.02 -9.56 -17.01
N GLU A 8 37.29 -9.32 -16.67
CA GLU A 8 37.83 -9.10 -15.33
C GLU A 8 37.35 -7.76 -14.76
N PHE A 9 37.03 -7.73 -13.46
CA PHE A 9 36.66 -6.51 -12.74
C PHE A 9 37.94 -5.92 -12.13
N ASP A 10 38.35 -4.75 -12.64
CA ASP A 10 39.46 -3.96 -12.10
C ASP A 10 38.95 -2.57 -11.66
N ASP A 11 39.67 -2.01 -10.70
CA ASP A 11 39.27 -1.07 -9.66
C ASP A 11 38.86 0.37 -10.11
N ASN A 12 37.98 0.97 -9.30
CA ASN A 12 37.91 2.40 -8.91
C ASN A 12 37.43 3.53 -9.86
N THR A 13 36.62 4.42 -9.26
CA THR A 13 36.32 5.84 -9.57
C THR A 13 35.17 6.21 -10.54
N GLY A 14 34.05 6.64 -9.94
CA GLY A 14 33.41 7.93 -10.26
C GLY A 14 32.33 8.00 -11.34
N VAL A 15 31.38 8.90 -11.06
CA VAL A 15 30.35 9.55 -11.91
C VAL A 15 29.16 8.70 -12.38
N GLU A 16 28.05 8.94 -11.67
CA GLU A 16 26.72 9.34 -12.16
C GLU A 16 26.28 8.90 -13.56
N ASP A 17 25.01 8.54 -13.63
CA ASP A 17 24.15 8.47 -14.81
C ASP A 17 24.16 7.13 -15.57
N ARG A 18 23.37 6.19 -15.05
CA ARG A 18 22.79 5.10 -15.84
C ARG A 18 21.33 4.88 -15.43
N VAL A 19 20.46 5.81 -15.79
CA VAL A 19 19.04 5.50 -15.99
C VAL A 19 18.97 4.54 -17.19
N GLN A 20 18.99 3.25 -16.91
CA GLN A 20 18.74 2.21 -17.91
C GLN A 20 17.25 1.86 -17.86
N TYR A 21 16.45 2.57 -18.65
CA TYR A 21 15.13 2.11 -19.04
C TYR A 21 15.26 0.73 -19.69
N HIS A 22 14.84 -0.35 -19.01
CA HIS A 22 14.31 -1.61 -19.53
C HIS A 22 13.93 -2.46 -18.30
N SER A 23 12.68 -2.32 -17.84
CA SER A 23 12.13 -3.07 -16.71
C SER A 23 12.11 -4.58 -17.01
N LEU A 24 12.63 -5.37 -16.05
CA LEU A 24 12.10 -6.64 -15.51
C LEU A 24 13.22 -7.51 -14.89
N HIS A 25 13.15 -7.65 -13.55
CA HIS A 25 13.81 -8.59 -12.63
C HIS A 25 15.24 -8.24 -12.16
N LEU A 26 15.34 -7.27 -11.25
CA LEU A 26 16.48 -7.22 -10.35
C LEU A 26 16.17 -8.05 -9.10
N ARG A 27 16.61 -9.31 -9.08
CA ARG A 27 16.74 -10.04 -7.81
C ARG A 27 17.94 -9.50 -7.06
N ALA A 28 17.73 -8.57 -6.14
CA ALA A 28 18.75 -8.07 -5.25
C ALA A 28 18.86 -9.00 -4.02
N VAL A 29 20.05 -9.55 -3.76
CA VAL A 29 20.30 -10.32 -2.52
C VAL A 29 20.34 -9.39 -1.28
N GLY A 30 20.31 -8.09 -1.49
CA GLY A 30 20.33 -7.04 -0.47
C GLY A 30 19.20 -6.04 -0.70
N SER A 31 19.51 -4.75 -0.63
CA SER A 31 18.55 -3.71 -0.96
C SER A 31 18.45 -3.47 -2.47
N ASP A 32 17.27 -3.08 -2.93
CA ASP A 32 17.06 -2.54 -4.29
C ASP A 32 16.63 -1.07 -4.22
N ALA A 33 16.87 -0.35 -5.32
CA ALA A 33 16.40 1.02 -5.53
C ALA A 33 16.29 1.30 -7.03
N SER A 34 15.09 1.60 -7.53
CA SER A 34 14.79 1.72 -8.96
C SER A 34 13.97 2.96 -9.30
N GLU A 35 14.17 3.45 -10.53
CA GLU A 35 13.36 4.51 -11.13
C GLU A 35 13.07 4.13 -12.58
N ALA A 36 11.80 3.87 -12.90
CA ALA A 36 11.35 3.41 -14.21
C ALA A 36 10.24 4.33 -14.74
N GLY A 37 10.41 4.95 -15.91
CA GLY A 37 9.31 5.69 -16.54
C GLY A 37 8.22 4.81 -17.18
N GLY A 38 8.13 3.54 -16.79
CA GLY A 38 7.18 2.54 -17.26
C GLY A 38 6.84 1.59 -16.12
N PRO A 39 6.44 0.33 -16.39
CA PRO A 39 6.24 -0.62 -15.31
C PRO A 39 7.57 -0.94 -14.61
N ASP A 40 7.53 -1.20 -13.32
CA ASP A 40 8.65 -1.74 -12.55
C ASP A 40 8.30 -3.09 -11.91
N ALA A 41 9.34 -3.89 -11.63
CA ALA A 41 9.19 -5.12 -10.87
C ALA A 41 10.53 -5.51 -10.22
N SER A 42 10.53 -5.55 -8.89
CA SER A 42 11.70 -5.76 -8.04
C SER A 42 11.50 -6.94 -7.08
N GLU A 43 12.62 -7.58 -6.71
CA GLU A 43 12.64 -8.58 -5.64
C GLU A 43 13.91 -8.35 -4.80
N ALA A 44 13.77 -7.83 -3.58
CA ALA A 44 14.87 -7.49 -2.69
C ALA A 44 14.89 -8.39 -1.45
N GLY A 45 16.07 -8.93 -1.12
CA GLY A 45 16.27 -9.66 0.15
C GLY A 45 16.34 -8.75 1.39
N GLY A 46 16.34 -7.43 1.18
CA GLY A 46 16.39 -6.38 2.19
C GLY A 46 15.38 -5.28 1.87
N PRO A 47 15.69 -4.00 2.16
CA PRO A 47 14.81 -2.89 1.81
C PRO A 47 14.67 -2.70 0.30
N ASP A 48 13.48 -2.33 -0.15
CA ASP A 48 13.22 -1.92 -1.53
C ASP A 48 12.74 -0.46 -1.58
N ALA A 49 12.96 0.18 -2.72
CA ALA A 49 12.53 1.54 -2.99
C ALA A 49 12.35 1.76 -4.50
N SER A 50 11.12 1.88 -4.97
CA SER A 50 10.80 1.95 -6.39
C SER A 50 9.99 3.21 -6.75
N GLU A 51 10.30 3.80 -7.90
CA GLU A 51 9.50 4.85 -8.51
C GLU A 51 9.15 4.44 -9.95
N ALA A 52 7.87 4.16 -10.22
CA ALA A 52 7.36 3.69 -11.50
C ALA A 52 6.37 4.70 -12.11
N GLY A 53 6.61 5.13 -13.34
CA GLY A 53 5.65 5.90 -14.13
C GLY A 53 4.45 5.09 -14.63
N GLY A 54 4.43 3.79 -14.32
CA GLY A 54 3.38 2.82 -14.68
C GLY A 54 3.03 1.94 -13.48
N PRO A 55 2.60 0.68 -13.72
CA PRO A 55 2.39 -0.26 -12.63
C PRO A 55 3.69 -0.64 -11.93
N ASP A 56 3.63 -0.82 -10.63
CA ASP A 56 4.75 -1.34 -9.82
C ASP A 56 4.39 -2.69 -9.20
N ALA A 57 5.43 -3.47 -8.90
CA ALA A 57 5.31 -4.77 -8.22
C ALA A 57 6.61 -5.10 -7.48
N SER A 58 6.58 -5.03 -6.16
CA SER A 58 7.76 -5.21 -5.31
C SER A 58 7.59 -6.37 -4.32
N GLU A 59 8.67 -7.10 -4.08
CA GLU A 59 8.77 -8.07 -2.99
C GLU A 59 10.03 -7.77 -2.17
N ALA A 60 9.87 -7.31 -0.93
CA ALA A 60 10.96 -6.92 -0.04
C ALA A 60 11.03 -7.80 1.21
N GLY A 61 12.21 -8.37 1.50
CA GLY A 61 12.47 -9.03 2.78
C GLY A 61 12.58 -8.07 3.96
N GLY A 62 12.58 -6.76 3.69
CA GLY A 62 12.66 -5.67 4.66
C GLY A 62 11.52 -4.65 4.45
N PRO A 63 11.77 -3.37 4.75
CA PRO A 63 10.84 -2.30 4.42
C PRO A 63 10.70 -2.14 2.91
N ASP A 64 9.51 -1.78 2.46
CA ASP A 64 9.21 -1.41 1.09
C ASP A 64 8.73 0.04 1.01
N ILE A 65 9.06 0.71 -0.10
CA ILE A 65 8.62 2.07 -0.40
C ILE A 65 8.40 2.16 -1.92
N SER A 66 7.18 2.36 -2.35
CA SER A 66 6.81 2.41 -3.76
C SER A 66 6.04 3.69 -4.12
N GLU A 67 6.34 4.25 -5.29
CA GLU A 67 5.52 5.30 -5.92
C GLU A 67 5.18 4.85 -7.35
N ALA A 68 3.90 4.59 -7.61
CA ALA A 68 3.40 4.11 -8.88
C ALA A 68 2.42 5.11 -9.52
N GLY A 69 2.69 5.51 -10.75
CA GLY A 69 1.73 6.25 -11.58
C GLY A 69 0.52 5.40 -12.02
N GLY A 70 0.55 4.10 -11.73
CA GLY A 70 -0.48 3.11 -12.06
C GLY A 70 -0.90 2.31 -10.82
N PRO A 71 -1.30 1.04 -11.00
CA PRO A 71 -1.51 0.11 -9.89
C PRO A 71 -0.20 -0.21 -9.19
N ASP A 72 -0.27 -0.40 -7.89
CA ASP A 72 0.84 -0.86 -7.06
C ASP A 72 0.50 -2.21 -6.41
N ILE A 73 1.52 -3.04 -6.21
CA ILE A 73 1.43 -4.32 -5.53
C ILE A 73 2.73 -4.54 -4.75
N SER A 74 2.67 -4.59 -3.43
CA SER A 74 3.83 -4.73 -2.57
C SER A 74 3.69 -5.90 -1.58
N GLU A 75 4.79 -6.63 -1.36
CA GLU A 75 4.91 -7.61 -0.27
C GLU A 75 6.16 -7.27 0.56
N ALA A 76 5.96 -6.79 1.78
CA ALA A 76 7.04 -6.37 2.67
C ALA A 76 7.14 -7.26 3.92
N GLY A 77 8.32 -7.82 4.18
CA GLY A 77 8.64 -8.47 5.45
C GLY A 77 8.71 -7.48 6.64
N GLY A 78 8.71 -6.18 6.35
CA GLY A 78 8.77 -5.07 7.29
C GLY A 78 7.61 -4.09 7.13
N PRO A 79 7.85 -2.79 7.41
CA PRO A 79 6.89 -1.74 7.08
C PRO A 79 6.75 -1.57 5.57
N ASP A 80 5.55 -1.21 5.13
CA ASP A 80 5.25 -0.86 3.75
C ASP A 80 4.77 0.59 3.67
N ILE A 81 5.11 1.26 2.58
CA ILE A 81 4.65 2.62 2.25
C ILE A 81 4.47 2.73 0.75
N SER A 82 3.23 2.89 0.30
CA SER A 82 2.87 2.94 -1.12
C SER A 82 2.11 4.22 -1.48
N GLU A 83 2.39 4.76 -2.66
CA GLU A 83 1.59 5.82 -3.29
C GLU A 83 1.24 5.38 -4.73
N ALA A 84 -0.05 5.10 -4.96
CA ALA A 84 -0.55 4.61 -6.23
C ALA A 84 -1.54 5.58 -6.88
N GLY A 85 -1.27 5.98 -8.12
CA GLY A 85 -2.26 6.68 -8.95
C GLY A 85 -3.47 5.82 -9.35
N GLY A 86 -3.39 4.50 -9.09
CA GLY A 86 -4.41 3.50 -9.38
C GLY A 86 -4.84 2.73 -8.12
N PRO A 87 -5.23 1.45 -8.29
CA PRO A 87 -5.43 0.56 -7.16
C PRO A 87 -4.12 0.25 -6.45
N ASP A 88 -4.20 0.06 -5.15
CA ASP A 88 -3.09 -0.38 -4.31
C ASP A 88 -3.43 -1.71 -3.65
N ILE A 89 -2.41 -2.56 -3.48
CA ILE A 89 -2.51 -3.85 -2.80
C ILE A 89 -1.20 -4.09 -2.05
N SER A 90 -1.27 -4.11 -0.72
CA SER A 90 -0.09 -4.26 0.14
C SER A 90 -0.24 -5.42 1.12
N GLU A 91 0.84 -6.16 1.33
CA GLU A 91 0.98 -7.14 2.41
C GLU A 91 2.23 -6.82 3.25
N ALA A 92 2.03 -6.33 4.47
CA ALA A 92 3.11 -5.90 5.36
C ALA A 92 3.22 -6.77 6.62
N GLY A 93 4.42 -7.29 6.89
CA GLY A 93 4.74 -7.92 8.18
C GLY A 93 4.78 -6.91 9.35
N GLY A 94 4.80 -5.62 9.04
CA GLY A 94 4.86 -4.49 9.95
C GLY A 94 3.68 -3.52 9.80
N PRO A 95 3.89 -2.22 10.07
CA PRO A 95 2.94 -1.18 9.72
C PRO A 95 2.79 -1.04 8.21
N ASP A 96 1.59 -0.69 7.78
CA ASP A 96 1.27 -0.36 6.40
C ASP A 96 0.78 1.09 6.30
N ILE A 97 1.13 1.77 5.21
CA ILE A 97 0.70 3.14 4.90
C ILE A 97 0.51 3.25 3.39
N SER A 98 -0.73 3.45 2.96
CA SER A 98 -1.09 3.49 1.54
C SER A 98 -1.83 4.78 1.18
N GLU A 99 -1.53 5.34 0.00
CA GLU A 99 -2.34 6.38 -0.64
C GLU A 99 -2.69 5.93 -2.06
N ALA A 100 -3.98 5.67 -2.29
CA ALA A 100 -4.49 5.15 -3.57
C ALA A 100 -5.48 6.11 -4.23
N GLY A 101 -5.23 6.46 -5.48
CA GLY A 101 -6.23 7.13 -6.33
C GLY A 101 -7.43 6.23 -6.67
N GLY A 102 -7.31 4.92 -6.43
CA GLY A 102 -8.28 3.88 -6.69
C GLY A 102 -8.73 3.14 -5.42
N PRO A 103 -9.15 1.86 -5.56
CA PRO A 103 -9.35 0.98 -4.43
C PRO A 103 -8.04 0.67 -3.72
N ASP A 104 -8.12 0.48 -2.42
CA ASP A 104 -7.02 0.07 -1.57
C ASP A 104 -7.34 -1.26 -0.89
N ILE A 105 -6.33 -2.11 -0.73
CA ILE A 105 -6.43 -3.40 -0.06
C ILE A 105 -5.12 -3.65 0.70
N SER A 106 -5.20 -3.71 2.02
CA SER A 106 -4.03 -3.85 2.88
C SER A 106 -4.18 -5.04 3.85
N GLU A 107 -3.09 -5.79 4.04
CA GLU A 107 -2.95 -6.74 5.15
C GLU A 107 -1.70 -6.39 5.97
N ALA A 108 -1.89 -5.89 7.19
CA ALA A 108 -0.80 -5.43 8.06
C ALA A 108 -0.69 -6.28 9.33
N GLY A 109 0.51 -6.79 9.62
CA GLY A 109 0.84 -7.36 10.93
C GLY A 109 0.85 -6.32 12.07
N GLY A 110 0.93 -5.04 11.70
CA GLY A 110 0.98 -3.88 12.58
C GLY A 110 -0.22 -2.95 12.42
N PRO A 111 -0.04 -1.64 12.70
CA PRO A 111 -1.02 -0.61 12.36
C PRO A 111 -1.17 -0.48 10.85
N ASP A 112 -2.36 -0.10 10.43
CA ASP A 112 -2.70 0.19 9.05
C ASP A 112 -3.21 1.63 8.94
N ILE A 113 -2.85 2.30 7.85
CA ILE A 113 -3.25 3.68 7.55
C ILE A 113 -3.44 3.82 6.04
N SER A 114 -4.67 4.08 5.63
CA SER A 114 -5.05 4.14 4.21
C SER A 114 -5.77 5.46 3.85
N GLU A 115 -5.45 6.00 2.68
CA GLU A 115 -6.24 7.05 2.03
C GLU A 115 -6.61 6.60 0.61
N ALA A 116 -7.91 6.36 0.36
CA ALA A 116 -8.39 5.79 -0.89
C ALA A 116 -9.43 6.68 -1.59
N GLY A 117 -9.20 6.98 -2.88
CA GLY A 117 -10.23 7.59 -3.73
C GLY A 117 -11.40 6.63 -4.03
N GLY A 118 -11.16 5.33 -3.91
CA GLY A 118 -12.11 4.24 -4.10
C GLY A 118 -12.42 3.48 -2.81
N PRO A 119 -13.01 2.28 -2.89
CA PRO A 119 -13.24 1.43 -1.72
C PRO A 119 -11.95 1.06 -1.01
N ASP A 120 -12.03 0.89 0.29
CA ASP A 120 -10.94 0.46 1.14
C ASP A 120 -11.29 -0.88 1.83
N ILE A 121 -10.29 -1.74 1.98
CA ILE A 121 -10.38 -3.03 2.66
C ILE A 121 -9.08 -3.28 3.41
N SER A 122 -9.15 -3.31 4.74
CA SER A 122 -7.99 -3.45 5.61
C SER A 122 -8.14 -4.64 6.57
N GLU A 123 -7.04 -5.40 6.75
CA GLU A 123 -6.89 -6.36 7.85
C GLU A 123 -5.63 -6.02 8.66
N ALA A 124 -5.81 -5.57 9.91
CA ALA A 124 -4.72 -5.07 10.74
C ALA A 124 -4.57 -5.84 12.07
N GLY A 125 -3.35 -6.29 12.38
CA GLY A 125 -3.01 -6.81 13.71
C GLY A 125 -3.00 -5.71 14.80
N GLY A 126 -2.81 -4.46 14.39
CA GLY A 126 -2.79 -3.25 15.20
C GLY A 126 -3.97 -2.32 14.92
N PRO A 127 -3.91 -1.04 15.33
CA PRO A 127 -4.94 -0.04 15.01
C PRO A 127 -5.08 0.15 13.51
N ASP A 128 -6.29 0.50 13.09
CA ASP A 128 -6.60 0.85 11.71
C ASP A 128 -7.11 2.30 11.63
N ILE A 129 -6.74 3.00 10.55
CA ILE A 129 -7.15 4.37 10.25
C ILE A 129 -7.35 4.52 8.73
N SER A 130 -8.58 4.76 8.33
CA SER A 130 -8.97 4.85 6.91
C SER A 130 -9.68 6.17 6.58
N GLU A 131 -9.36 6.75 5.42
CA GLU A 131 -10.15 7.81 4.79
C GLU A 131 -10.46 7.42 3.35
N THR A 132 -11.75 7.20 3.05
CA THR A 132 -12.16 6.67 1.75
C THR A 132 -13.31 7.44 1.11
N GLY A 133 -13.20 7.69 -0.20
CA GLY A 133 -14.32 8.18 -1.02
C GLY A 133 -15.41 7.13 -1.27
N GLY A 134 -15.11 5.85 -0.97
CA GLY A 134 -15.94 4.68 -1.22
C GLY A 134 -16.47 4.02 0.07
N PRO A 135 -16.91 2.76 -0.03
CA PRO A 135 -17.13 1.90 1.13
C PRO A 135 -15.82 1.59 1.84
N ASP A 136 -15.93 1.43 3.14
CA ASP A 136 -14.86 1.00 4.02
C ASP A 136 -15.20 -0.35 4.66
N ILE A 137 -14.20 -1.23 4.76
CA ILE A 137 -14.32 -2.54 5.40
C ILE A 137 -13.02 -2.85 6.16
N SER A 138 -13.09 -2.90 7.48
CA SER A 138 -11.94 -3.13 8.35
C SER A 138 -12.12 -4.36 9.25
N GLU A 139 -11.04 -5.13 9.43
CA GLU A 139 -10.91 -6.11 10.52
C GLU A 139 -9.61 -5.83 11.29
N THR A 140 -9.75 -5.41 12.56
CA THR A 140 -8.60 -4.97 13.35
C THR A 140 -8.53 -5.60 14.74
N GLY A 141 -7.32 -5.99 15.15
CA GLY A 141 -7.03 -6.36 16.54
C GLY A 141 -7.02 -5.17 17.51
N GLY A 142 -6.97 -3.96 16.98
CA GLY A 142 -6.85 -2.69 17.69
C GLY A 142 -8.12 -1.82 17.63
N PRO A 143 -7.97 -0.52 17.94
CA PRO A 143 -8.97 0.48 17.62
C PRO A 143 -9.12 0.67 16.11
N ASP A 144 -10.32 1.04 15.70
CA ASP A 144 -10.65 1.42 14.35
C ASP A 144 -11.09 2.89 14.29
N ILE A 145 -10.69 3.60 13.24
CA ILE A 145 -11.06 4.98 12.96
C ILE A 145 -11.26 5.15 11.46
N SER A 146 -12.50 5.39 11.04
CA SER A 146 -12.86 5.45 9.63
C SER A 146 -13.62 6.73 9.26
N GLU A 147 -13.32 7.27 8.07
CA GLU A 147 -14.16 8.26 7.38
C GLU A 147 -14.49 7.76 5.97
N ALA A 148 -15.73 7.35 5.75
CA ALA A 148 -16.18 6.74 4.50
C ALA A 148 -17.24 7.57 3.79
N GLY A 149 -17.01 7.87 2.50
CA GLY A 149 -18.04 8.41 1.61
C GLY A 149 -19.21 7.45 1.37
N GLY A 150 -18.99 6.15 1.63
CA GLY A 150 -19.92 5.05 1.45
C GLY A 150 -20.36 4.38 2.76
N PRO A 151 -20.84 3.12 2.68
CA PRO A 151 -21.03 2.28 3.85
C PRO A 151 -19.72 2.02 4.57
N ASP A 152 -19.81 1.79 5.86
CA ASP A 152 -18.71 1.44 6.74
C ASP A 152 -19.06 0.14 7.48
N ILE A 153 -18.12 -0.80 7.50
CA ILE A 153 -18.25 -2.10 8.15
C ILE A 153 -16.95 -2.41 8.89
N SER A 154 -17.02 -2.47 10.21
CA SER A 154 -15.85 -2.71 11.07
C SER A 154 -16.02 -3.92 12.00
N GLU A 155 -14.94 -4.67 12.18
CA GLU A 155 -14.76 -5.60 13.30
C GLU A 155 -13.49 -5.22 14.08
N ALA A 156 -13.65 -4.66 15.27
CA ALA A 156 -12.54 -4.12 16.04
C ALA A 156 -12.38 -4.80 17.42
N GLY A 157 -11.15 -5.24 17.72
CA GLY A 157 -10.76 -5.67 19.07
C GLY A 157 -10.80 -4.53 20.10
N GLY A 158 -10.73 -3.29 19.63
CA GLY A 158 -10.72 -2.05 20.39
C GLY A 158 -12.01 -1.21 20.24
N PRO A 159 -11.93 0.09 20.55
CA PRO A 159 -12.97 1.05 20.20
C PRO A 159 -13.05 1.30 18.70
N ASP A 160 -14.23 1.70 18.25
CA ASP A 160 -14.50 2.09 16.87
C ASP A 160 -15.05 3.53 16.86
N ILE A 161 -14.58 4.32 15.89
CA ILE A 161 -15.00 5.70 15.63
C ILE A 161 -15.17 5.88 14.12
N SER A 162 -16.40 6.03 13.68
CA SER A 162 -16.74 6.03 12.26
C SER A 162 -17.59 7.24 11.85
N GLU A 163 -17.32 7.78 10.66
CA GLU A 163 -18.20 8.72 9.95
C GLU A 163 -18.50 8.17 8.54
N ALA A 164 -19.76 7.81 8.28
CA ALA A 164 -20.15 7.15 7.04
C ALA A 164 -21.23 7.94 6.27
N GLY A 165 -21.05 8.08 4.95
CA GLY A 165 -22.10 8.53 4.02
C GLY A 165 -23.21 7.49 3.81
N GLY A 166 -22.97 6.24 4.23
CA GLY A 166 -23.84 5.08 4.10
C GLY A 166 -24.22 4.42 5.44
N PRO A 167 -24.74 3.18 5.39
CA PRO A 167 -24.91 2.37 6.59
C PRO A 167 -23.57 2.15 7.29
N ASP A 168 -23.62 2.14 8.61
CA ASP A 168 -22.49 1.91 9.48
C ASP A 168 -22.81 0.69 10.34
N ILE A 169 -21.90 -0.30 10.33
CA ILE A 169 -22.06 -1.59 10.99
C ILE A 169 -20.76 -1.95 11.71
N SER A 170 -20.78 -1.92 13.03
CA SER A 170 -19.62 -2.25 13.84
C SER A 170 -19.84 -3.44 14.81
N GLU A 171 -18.81 -4.28 14.94
CA GLU A 171 -18.67 -5.27 16.02
C GLU A 171 -17.41 -4.97 16.83
N VAL A 172 -17.58 -4.54 18.09
CA VAL A 172 -16.46 -4.02 18.90
C VAL A 172 -16.25 -4.74 20.23
N GLY A 173 -14.99 -4.93 20.59
CA GLY A 173 -14.56 -5.25 21.95
C GLY A 173 -14.63 -4.05 22.92
N GLY A 174 -14.67 -2.83 22.37
CA GLY A 174 -14.62 -1.55 23.09
C GLY A 174 -15.94 -0.76 23.12
N PHE A 175 -15.84 0.52 22.83
CA PHE A 175 -16.97 1.43 22.64
C PHE A 175 -17.05 1.81 21.16
N ASP A 176 -18.24 2.13 20.73
CA ASP A 176 -18.57 2.43 19.33
C ASP A 176 -19.15 3.86 19.27
N ILE A 177 -18.62 4.68 18.35
CA ILE A 177 -19.02 6.06 18.09
C ILE A 177 -19.20 6.26 16.58
N SER A 178 -20.43 6.06 16.11
CA SER A 178 -20.79 6.24 14.70
C SER A 178 -21.55 7.54 14.40
N GLU A 179 -21.23 8.21 13.29
CA GLU A 179 -22.05 9.23 12.64
C GLU A 179 -22.41 8.84 11.21
N VAL A 180 -23.73 8.78 10.90
CA VAL A 180 -24.20 8.51 9.53
C VAL A 180 -24.73 9.77 8.87
N VAL A 181 -24.01 10.27 7.87
CA VAL A 181 -24.34 11.48 7.11
C VAL A 181 -25.38 11.16 6.03
N ARG A 182 -26.64 11.49 6.31
CA ARG A 182 -27.73 11.31 5.33
C ARG A 182 -27.82 12.48 4.35
N PHE A 183 -27.49 12.25 3.09
CA PHE A 183 -27.82 13.18 2.00
C PHE A 183 -29.34 13.16 1.73
N GLU A 184 -30.07 14.15 2.27
CA GLU A 184 -31.46 14.39 1.85
C GLU A 184 -31.47 14.90 0.40
N THR A 185 -31.69 14.01 -0.57
CA THR A 185 -31.99 14.42 -1.94
C THR A 185 -33.34 15.11 -1.96
N LYS A 186 -33.33 16.44 -1.92
CA LYS A 186 -34.52 17.25 -2.12
C LYS A 186 -34.95 17.11 -3.58
N VAL A 187 -35.91 16.23 -3.85
CA VAL A 187 -36.58 16.17 -5.15
C VAL A 187 -37.34 17.49 -5.31
N VAL A 188 -36.87 18.36 -6.21
CA VAL A 188 -37.55 19.61 -6.60
C VAL A 188 -38.52 19.34 -7.75
#